data_AF-A0A351DQC4-F1
#
_entry.id   AF-A0A351DQC4-F1
#
_cell.length_a   1.000
_cell.length_b   1.000
_cell.length_c   1.000
_cell.angle_alpha   90.00
_cell.angle_beta   90.00
_cell.angle_gamma   90.00
#
_symmetry.space_group_name_H-M   'P 1'
#
loop_
_entity.id
_entity.type
_entity.pdbx_description
1 polymer ?
#
loop_
_entity_poly.entity_id
_entity_poly.type
_entity_poly.pdbx_seq_one_letter_code
_entity_poly.pdbx_strand_id
1 'polypeptide(L)'
;MQHYSACLSDLTSYLYRDLAQQGYLNQTECEENAKATFRSGLESNEDQSLELFNADSACVSFEARIRDIAWTESFDSFQHFIESPKSLIRWAPIADDLKKRDREIAENSVSFAWIEVRKEYHDLLNLPH
;
A
#
# COMPACT_ATOMS: atom_id res chain seq x y z
N MET A 1 -2.69 12.28 -6.30
CA MET A 1 -3.27 10.93 -6.54
C MET A 1 -2.26 9.81 -6.73
N GLN A 2 -1.24 9.91 -7.61
CA GLN A 2 -0.34 8.78 -7.90
C GLN A 2 0.38 8.19 -6.66
N HIS A 3 1.08 9.02 -5.88
CA HIS A 3 1.76 8.57 -4.66
C HIS A 3 0.77 8.07 -3.59
N TYR A 4 -0.35 8.77 -3.40
CA TYR A 4 -1.42 8.35 -2.50
C TYR A 4 -1.95 6.95 -2.82
N SER A 5 -2.24 6.69 -4.11
CA SER A 5 -2.69 5.37 -4.56
C SER A 5 -1.67 4.26 -4.28
N ALA A 6 -0.38 4.56 -4.43
CA ALA A 6 0.69 3.61 -4.09
C ALA A 6 0.76 3.33 -2.57
N CYS A 7 0.61 4.36 -1.73
CA CYS A 7 0.50 4.20 -0.27
C CYS A 7 -0.74 3.39 0.13
N LEU A 8 -1.88 3.68 -0.47
CA LEU A 8 -3.12 2.95 -0.22
C LEU A 8 -3.00 1.49 -0.64
N SER A 9 -2.34 1.20 -1.76
CA SER A 9 -2.07 -0.16 -2.26
C SER A 9 -1.24 -0.96 -1.25
N ASP A 10 -0.13 -0.39 -0.78
CA ASP A 10 0.73 -1.03 0.22
C ASP A 10 -0.02 -1.28 1.53
N LEU A 11 -0.62 -0.23 2.11
CA LEU A 11 -1.34 -0.33 3.38
C LEU A 11 -2.47 -1.34 3.29
N THR A 12 -3.33 -1.23 2.28
CA THR A 12 -4.48 -2.14 2.14
C THR A 12 -4.03 -3.59 2.02
N SER A 13 -3.00 -3.87 1.20
CA SER A 13 -2.47 -5.23 1.08
C SER A 13 -1.92 -5.76 2.40
N TYR A 14 -1.20 -4.92 3.15
CA TYR A 14 -0.67 -5.28 4.47
C TYR A 14 -1.79 -5.59 5.48
N LEU A 15 -2.79 -4.71 5.60
CA LEU A 15 -3.85 -4.85 6.60
C LEU A 15 -4.60 -6.18 6.45
N TYR A 16 -5.03 -6.51 5.23
CA TYR A 16 -5.76 -7.76 4.99
C TYR A 16 -4.86 -8.98 5.10
N ARG A 17 -3.57 -8.86 4.75
CA ARG A 17 -2.61 -9.93 4.97
C ARG A 17 -2.40 -10.24 6.45
N ASP A 18 -2.26 -9.20 7.27
CA ASP A 18 -2.07 -9.32 8.70
C ASP A 18 -3.29 -9.93 9.40
N LEU A 19 -4.50 -9.44 9.06
CA LEU A 19 -5.76 -10.03 9.55
C LEU A 19 -5.91 -11.51 9.16
N ALA A 20 -5.51 -11.88 7.94
CA ALA A 20 -5.55 -13.26 7.47
C ALA A 20 -4.58 -14.17 8.24
N GLN A 21 -3.33 -13.72 8.45
CA GLN A 21 -2.34 -14.46 9.21
C GLN A 21 -2.81 -14.74 10.64
N GLN A 22 -3.53 -13.79 11.24
CA GLN A 22 -4.09 -13.91 12.57
C GLN A 22 -5.41 -14.70 12.62
N GLY A 23 -5.92 -15.14 11.47
CA GLY A 23 -7.12 -15.97 11.36
C GLY A 23 -8.44 -15.21 11.51
N TYR A 24 -8.43 -13.87 11.46
CA TYR A 24 -9.66 -13.06 11.51
C TYR A 24 -10.46 -13.11 10.21
N LEU A 25 -9.79 -13.32 9.08
CA LEU A 25 -10.38 -13.36 7.75
C LEU A 25 -9.87 -14.57 6.97
N ASN A 26 -10.75 -15.15 6.16
CA ASN A 26 -10.34 -16.14 5.16
C ASN A 26 -9.85 -15.46 3.87
N GLN A 27 -9.27 -16.24 2.95
CA GLN A 27 -8.73 -15.72 1.70
C GLN A 27 -9.77 -14.95 0.86
N THR A 28 -10.98 -15.48 0.72
CA THR A 28 -12.04 -14.83 -0.08
C THR A 28 -12.42 -13.48 0.52
N GLU A 29 -12.60 -13.42 1.85
CA GLU A 29 -12.88 -12.17 2.56
C GLU A 29 -11.74 -11.16 2.40
N CYS A 30 -10.49 -11.61 2.43
CA CYS A 30 -9.33 -10.72 2.22
C CYS A 30 -9.31 -10.13 0.82
N GLU A 31 -9.51 -10.94 -0.21
CA GLU A 31 -9.51 -10.48 -1.60
C GLU A 31 -10.66 -9.49 -1.87
N GLU A 32 -11.87 -9.80 -1.39
CA GLU A 32 -13.04 -8.95 -1.59
C GLU A 32 -12.93 -7.62 -0.83
N ASN A 33 -12.58 -7.70 0.45
CA ASN A 33 -12.48 -6.51 1.30
C ASN A 33 -11.30 -5.62 0.91
N ALA A 34 -10.16 -6.20 0.48
CA ALA A 34 -9.04 -5.42 -0.02
C ALA A 34 -9.42 -4.60 -1.25
N LYS A 35 -10.12 -5.20 -2.22
CA LYS A 35 -10.60 -4.50 -3.42
C LYS A 35 -11.55 -3.36 -3.07
N ALA A 36 -12.51 -3.63 -2.21
CA ALA A 36 -13.50 -2.65 -1.78
C ALA A 36 -12.85 -1.47 -1.05
N THR A 37 -11.95 -1.76 -0.10
CA THR A 37 -11.22 -0.73 0.68
C THR A 37 -10.33 0.12 -0.20
N PHE A 38 -9.57 -0.49 -1.12
CA PHE A 38 -8.73 0.26 -2.05
C PHE A 38 -9.56 1.18 -2.95
N ARG A 39 -10.65 0.67 -3.54
CA ARG A 39 -11.54 1.47 -4.38
C ARG A 39 -12.17 2.64 -3.61
N SER A 40 -12.74 2.36 -2.44
CA SER A 40 -13.36 3.37 -1.59
C SER A 40 -12.35 4.44 -1.12
N GLY A 41 -11.12 4.03 -0.81
CA GLY A 41 -10.06 4.97 -0.43
C GLY A 41 -9.62 5.89 -1.57
N LEU A 42 -9.67 5.43 -2.83
CA LEU A 42 -9.45 6.27 -4.01
C LEU A 42 -10.62 7.25 -4.23
N GLU A 43 -11.85 6.76 -4.17
CA GLU A 43 -13.06 7.56 -4.39
C GLU A 43 -13.23 8.65 -3.31
N SER A 44 -12.97 8.31 -2.04
CA SER A 44 -13.08 9.25 -0.92
C SER A 44 -12.01 10.35 -0.93
N ASN A 45 -10.95 10.17 -1.70
CA ASN A 45 -9.84 11.12 -1.82
C ASN A 45 -9.67 11.57 -3.28
N GLU A 46 -10.71 11.43 -4.10
CA GLU A 46 -10.67 11.86 -5.49
C GLU A 46 -10.36 13.36 -5.56
N ASP A 47 -9.36 13.71 -6.37
CA ASP A 47 -9.02 15.08 -6.67
C ASP A 47 -9.17 15.30 -8.18
N GLN A 48 -10.32 15.89 -8.55
CA GLN A 48 -10.67 16.15 -9.95
C GLN A 48 -9.73 17.16 -10.63
N SER A 49 -8.89 17.88 -9.87
CA SER A 49 -7.86 18.74 -10.45
C SER A 49 -6.66 17.97 -11.00
N LEU A 50 -6.54 16.68 -10.69
CA LEU A 50 -5.43 15.82 -11.08
C LEU A 50 -5.80 14.90 -12.26
N GLU A 51 -6.04 15.51 -13.43
CA GLU A 51 -6.50 14.86 -14.68
C GLU A 51 -5.63 13.68 -15.17
N LEU A 52 -4.39 13.55 -14.68
CA LEU A 52 -3.44 12.52 -15.09
C LEU A 52 -3.59 11.18 -14.34
N PHE A 53 -4.45 11.09 -13.32
CA PHE A 53 -4.67 9.86 -12.57
C PHE A 53 -5.89 9.09 -13.09
N ASN A 54 -5.72 7.79 -13.30
CA ASN A 54 -6.79 6.89 -13.72
C ASN A 54 -7.08 5.86 -12.63
N ALA A 55 -8.20 6.03 -11.92
CA ALA A 55 -8.57 5.19 -10.78
C ALA A 55 -8.84 3.73 -11.19
N ASP A 56 -9.50 3.49 -12.32
CA ASP A 56 -9.77 2.13 -12.79
C ASP A 56 -8.48 1.37 -13.12
N SER A 57 -7.50 2.03 -13.73
CA SER A 57 -6.18 1.45 -14.00
C SER A 57 -5.43 1.12 -12.70
N ALA A 58 -5.56 1.96 -11.68
CA ALA A 58 -5.01 1.71 -10.35
C ALA A 58 -5.69 0.49 -9.69
N CYS A 59 -7.01 0.38 -9.78
CA CYS A 59 -7.76 -0.77 -9.28
C CYS A 59 -7.34 -2.08 -9.98
N VAL A 60 -7.22 -2.09 -11.31
CA VAL A 60 -6.75 -3.28 -12.05
C VAL A 60 -5.34 -3.69 -11.61
N SER A 61 -4.45 -2.72 -11.41
CA SER A 61 -3.07 -2.98 -10.96
C SER A 61 -3.05 -3.53 -9.54
N PHE A 62 -3.87 -2.98 -8.64
CA PHE A 62 -4.02 -3.48 -7.27
C PHE A 62 -4.61 -4.89 -7.23
N GLU A 63 -5.65 -5.16 -8.01
CA GLU A 63 -6.25 -6.49 -8.15
C GLU A 63 -5.26 -7.54 -8.67
N ALA A 64 -4.42 -7.17 -9.63
CA ALA A 64 -3.35 -8.04 -10.12
C ALA A 64 -2.34 -8.34 -9.00
N ARG A 65 -1.92 -7.33 -8.24
CA ARG A 65 -1.00 -7.47 -7.11
C ARG A 65 -1.53 -8.42 -6.04
N ILE A 66 -2.78 -8.25 -5.60
CA ILE A 66 -3.32 -9.04 -4.47
C ILE A 66 -3.65 -10.48 -4.84
N ARG A 67 -3.79 -10.79 -6.13
CA ARG A 67 -4.02 -12.16 -6.62
C ARG A 67 -2.87 -13.11 -6.29
N ASP A 68 -1.64 -12.58 -6.27
CA ASP A 68 -0.43 -13.37 -6.06
C ASP A 68 -0.02 -13.42 -4.57
N ILE A 69 -0.84 -12.88 -3.67
CA ILE A 69 -0.57 -12.90 -2.23
C ILE A 69 -0.95 -14.28 -1.66
N ALA A 70 0.01 -14.95 -1.03
CA ALA A 70 -0.22 -16.18 -0.28
C ALA A 70 -0.85 -15.88 1.10
N TRP A 71 -2.14 -15.51 1.15
CA TRP A 71 -2.83 -14.89 2.30
C TRP A 71 -2.68 -15.52 3.67
N THR A 72 -2.36 -16.80 3.78
CA THR A 72 -2.30 -17.53 5.07
C THR A 72 -0.88 -17.90 5.52
N GLU A 73 0.14 -17.64 4.70
CA GLU A 73 1.52 -17.98 5.04
C GLU A 73 2.16 -16.94 5.98
N SER A 74 3.25 -17.24 6.66
CA SER A 74 4.03 -16.20 7.36
C SER A 74 4.64 -15.24 6.34
N PHE A 75 4.73 -13.94 6.65
CA PHE A 75 5.36 -12.96 5.75
C PHE A 75 6.24 -11.95 6.50
N ASP A 76 7.16 -11.32 5.77
CA ASP A 76 7.82 -10.10 6.23
C ASP A 76 6.98 -8.90 5.83
N SER A 77 6.54 -8.12 6.80
CA SER A 77 5.69 -6.96 6.56
C SER A 77 6.28 -5.97 5.57
N PHE A 78 7.61 -5.80 5.52
CA PHE A 78 8.25 -4.88 4.57
C PHE A 78 8.02 -5.28 3.11
N GLN A 79 7.72 -6.55 2.82
CA GLN A 79 7.40 -7.02 1.47
C GLN A 79 6.09 -6.44 0.92
N HIS A 80 5.24 -5.88 1.78
CA HIS A 80 4.00 -5.21 1.38
C HIS A 80 4.18 -3.70 1.15
N PHE A 81 5.33 -3.12 1.50
CA PHE A 81 5.58 -1.68 1.33
C PHE A 81 6.53 -1.41 0.17
N ILE A 82 6.10 -1.77 -1.04
CA ILE A 82 6.94 -1.72 -2.26
C ILE A 82 6.51 -0.66 -3.26
N GLU A 83 5.24 -0.26 -3.29
CA GLU A 83 4.75 0.72 -4.26
C GLU A 83 4.97 2.15 -3.75
N SER A 84 4.76 2.38 -2.46
CA SER A 84 4.93 3.70 -1.84
C SER A 84 6.36 4.21 -1.90
N PRO A 85 7.44 3.42 -1.62
CA PRO A 85 8.81 3.93 -1.77
C PRO A 85 9.14 4.25 -3.24
N LYS A 86 8.79 3.34 -4.17
CA LYS A 86 9.04 3.52 -5.61
C LYS A 86 8.32 4.74 -6.16
N SER A 87 7.07 4.94 -5.75
CA SER A 87 6.25 6.07 -6.23
C SER A 87 6.79 7.42 -5.76
N LEU A 88 7.36 7.50 -4.55
CA LEU A 88 7.98 8.73 -4.06
C LEU A 88 9.11 9.17 -5.00
N ILE A 89 10.01 8.25 -5.36
CA ILE A 89 11.12 8.55 -6.27
C ILE A 89 10.61 8.90 -7.66
N ARG A 90 9.66 8.11 -8.18
CA ARG A 90 9.14 8.29 -9.54
C ARG A 90 8.53 9.68 -9.73
N TRP A 91 7.76 10.14 -8.75
CA TRP A 91 6.97 11.37 -8.85
C TRP A 91 7.58 12.58 -8.13
N ALA A 92 8.78 12.43 -7.54
CA ALA A 92 9.49 13.56 -6.94
C ALA A 92 9.83 14.64 -8.00
N PRO A 93 9.56 15.93 -7.72
CA PRO A 93 9.78 17.04 -8.66
C PRO A 93 11.26 17.47 -8.69
N ILE A 94 12.17 16.52 -8.91
CA ILE A 94 13.62 16.75 -8.99
C ILE A 94 14.19 16.06 -10.23
N ALA A 95 15.33 16.55 -10.72
CA ALA A 95 16.00 15.97 -11.88
C ALA A 95 16.39 14.50 -11.63
N ASP A 96 16.24 13.64 -12.64
CA ASP A 96 16.46 12.20 -12.47
C ASP A 96 17.89 11.84 -12.05
N ASP A 97 18.88 12.64 -12.44
CA ASP A 97 20.28 12.46 -12.00
C ASP A 97 20.50 12.81 -10.53
N LEU A 98 19.65 13.67 -9.94
CA LEU A 98 19.66 13.95 -8.50
C LEU A 98 18.92 12.85 -7.73
N LYS A 99 17.84 12.28 -8.29
CA LYS A 99 17.12 11.14 -7.68
C LYS A 99 18.03 9.94 -7.39
N LYS A 100 19.02 9.69 -8.26
CA LYS A 100 19.94 8.54 -8.12
C LYS A 100 20.80 8.62 -6.86
N ARG A 101 21.09 9.81 -6.35
CA ARG A 101 21.96 10.00 -5.17
C ARG A 101 21.24 9.68 -3.86
N ASP A 102 19.97 10.05 -3.77
CA ASP A 102 19.19 9.94 -2.53
C ASP A 102 18.12 8.85 -2.59
N ARG A 103 18.07 8.07 -3.70
CA ARG A 103 17.05 7.04 -3.94
C ARG A 103 16.87 6.10 -2.75
N GLU A 104 17.96 5.47 -2.32
CA GLU A 104 17.93 4.49 -1.24
C GLU A 104 17.46 5.13 0.08
N ILE A 105 17.96 6.33 0.39
CA ILE A 105 17.59 7.05 1.61
C ILE A 105 16.09 7.39 1.60
N ALA A 106 15.59 7.91 0.49
CA ALA A 106 14.19 8.29 0.36
C ALA A 106 13.26 7.06 0.33
N GLU A 107 13.62 5.99 -0.38
CA GLU A 107 12.86 4.73 -0.37
C GLU A 107 12.81 4.14 1.06
N ASN A 108 13.95 4.06 1.75
CA ASN A 108 14.02 3.57 3.13
C ASN A 108 13.21 4.45 4.09
N SER A 109 13.18 5.76 3.90
CA SER A 109 12.40 6.66 4.76
C SER A 109 10.89 6.36 4.71
N VAL A 110 10.35 6.03 3.53
CA VAL A 110 8.96 5.63 3.37
C VAL A 110 8.72 4.27 4.01
N SER A 111 9.58 3.29 3.75
CA SER A 111 9.49 1.97 4.38
C SER A 111 9.50 2.05 5.91
N PHE A 112 10.32 2.92 6.51
CA PHE A 112 10.37 3.12 7.96
C PHE A 112 9.17 3.89 8.50
N ALA A 113 8.59 4.83 7.75
CA ALA A 113 7.37 5.51 8.17
C ALA A 113 6.21 4.53 8.41
N TRP A 114 6.17 3.42 7.67
CA TRP A 114 5.17 2.36 7.86
C TRP A 114 5.31 1.58 9.17
N ILE A 115 6.44 1.65 9.88
CA ILE A 115 6.59 0.97 11.18
C ILE A 115 5.57 1.52 12.18
N GLU A 116 5.52 2.85 12.34
CA GLU A 116 4.61 3.48 13.29
C GLU A 116 3.15 3.32 12.88
N VAL A 117 2.83 3.46 11.58
CA VAL A 117 1.46 3.26 11.08
C VAL A 117 0.95 1.84 11.35
N ARG A 118 1.81 0.83 11.18
CA ARG A 118 1.45 -0.56 11.52
C ARG A 118 1.20 -0.72 13.01
N LYS A 119 2.04 -0.15 13.85
CA LYS A 119 1.86 -0.18 15.30
C LYS A 119 0.54 0.46 15.71
N GLU A 120 0.23 1.66 15.20
CA GLU A 120 -1.04 2.35 15.46
C GLU A 120 -2.24 1.53 15.00
N TYR A 121 -2.15 0.85 13.86
CA TYR A 121 -3.18 -0.07 13.38
C TYR A 121 -3.41 -1.25 14.35
N HIS A 122 -2.35 -1.89 14.85
CA HIS A 122 -2.48 -2.99 15.83
C HIS A 122 -3.12 -2.47 17.12
N ASP A 123 -2.71 -1.28 17.59
CA ASP A 123 -3.28 -0.65 18.78
C ASP A 123 -4.78 -0.35 18.60
N LEU A 124 -5.19 0.20 17.44
CA LEU A 124 -6.59 0.53 17.14
C LEU A 124 -7.50 -0.69 17.15
N LEU A 125 -6.99 -1.85 16.74
CA LEU A 125 -7.75 -3.11 16.68
C LEU A 125 -7.48 -4.05 17.85
N ASN A 126 -6.62 -3.67 18.80
CA ASN A 126 -6.14 -4.51 19.90
C ASN A 126 -5.54 -5.84 19.42
N LEU A 127 -4.72 -5.79 18.37
CA LEU A 127 -4.00 -6.94 17.81
C LEU A 127 -2.65 -7.15 18.51
N PRO A 128 -2.12 -8.40 18.57
CA PRO A 128 -0.76 -8.66 19.01
C PRO A 128 0.27 -7.99 18.09
N HIS A 129 1.36 -7.46 18.65
CA HIS A 129 2.50 -6.89 17.90
C HIS A 129 3.48 -7.95 17.41
#